data_AF-A0A0M1J594-F1
#
_entry.id   AF-A0A0M1J594-F1
#
_cell.length_a   1.000
_cell.length_b   1.000
_cell.length_c   1.000
_cell.angle_alpha   90.00
_cell.angle_beta   90.00
_cell.angle_gamma   90.00
#
_symmetry.space_group_name_H-M   'P 1'
#
loop_
_entity.id
_entity.type
_entity.pdbx_description
1 polymer ?
#
loop_
_entity_poly.entity_id
_entity_poly.type
_entity_poly.pdbx_seq_one_letter_code
_entity_poly.pdbx_strand_id
1 'polypeptide(L)'
;MYPLINPRVDFAFKKIFGSEENKDLLIALLNAILELKAPITAVVLKNPYSLAAYRTGKMAVLDIKACDASGRWFYVEMQIN
;
A
#
# COMPACT_ATOMS: atom_id res chain seq x y z
N MET A 1 -1.25 -22.36 17.35
CA MET A 1 -1.94 -21.12 16.96
C MET A 1 -0.87 -20.10 16.61
N TYR A 2 -0.80 -19.62 15.37
CA TYR A 2 0.14 -18.55 15.02
C TYR A 2 -0.36 -17.23 15.61
N PRO A 3 0.53 -16.38 16.16
CA PRO A 3 0.13 -15.08 16.66
C PRO A 3 -0.47 -14.23 15.54
N LEU A 4 -1.54 -13.51 15.85
CA LEU A 4 -2.15 -12.54 14.94
C LEU A 4 -1.10 -11.49 14.55
N ILE A 5 -1.04 -11.16 13.26
CA ILE A 5 -0.16 -10.10 12.76
C ILE A 5 -0.77 -8.75 13.15
N ASN A 6 -0.03 -7.92 13.87
CA ASN A 6 -0.44 -6.54 14.12
C ASN A 6 -0.09 -5.67 12.90
N PRO A 7 -1.07 -5.20 12.10
CA PRO A 7 -0.80 -4.43 10.90
C PRO A 7 -0.28 -3.01 11.19
N ARG A 8 -0.26 -2.56 12.45
CA ARG A 8 0.36 -1.27 12.83
C ARG A 8 1.89 -1.34 12.90
N VAL A 9 2.46 -2.55 12.89
CA VAL A 9 3.92 -2.71 12.79
C VAL A 9 4.33 -2.38 11.36
N ASP A 10 5.27 -1.45 11.18
CA ASP A 10 5.74 -0.97 9.86
C ASP A 10 6.05 -2.12 8.87
N PHE A 11 6.82 -3.12 9.34
CA PHE A 11 7.10 -4.33 8.56
C PHE A 11 5.84 -5.06 8.08
N ALA A 12 4.90 -5.29 9.00
CA ALA A 12 3.66 -6.01 8.71
C ALA A 12 2.81 -5.21 7.72
N PHE A 13 2.71 -3.90 7.91
CA PHE A 13 1.99 -3.02 7.01
C PHE A 13 2.57 -3.04 5.60
N LYS A 14 3.88 -2.82 5.46
CA LYS A 14 4.56 -2.82 4.15
C LYS A 14 4.45 -4.17 3.46
N LYS A 15 4.48 -5.28 4.22
CA LYS A 15 4.25 -6.61 3.66
C LYS A 15 2.80 -6.84 3.22
N ILE A 16 1.82 -6.36 3.98
CA ILE A 16 0.41 -6.53 3.64
C ILE A 16 0.05 -5.64 2.44
N PHE A 17 0.33 -4.34 2.51
CA PHE A 17 -0.16 -3.36 1.53
C PHE A 17 0.83 -3.04 0.41
N GLY A 18 2.10 -3.43 0.57
CA GLY A 18 3.13 -3.27 -0.45
C GLY A 18 3.38 -4.52 -1.29
N SER A 19 2.65 -5.61 -1.08
CA SER A 19 2.76 -6.85 -1.86
C SER A 19 1.87 -6.81 -3.11
N GLU A 20 2.38 -7.33 -4.23
CA GLU A 20 1.64 -7.41 -5.49
C GLU A 20 0.39 -8.30 -5.37
N GLU A 21 0.49 -9.37 -4.57
CA GLU A 21 -0.59 -10.32 -4.31
C GLU A 21 -1.76 -9.74 -3.49
N ASN A 22 -1.56 -8.59 -2.83
CA ASN A 22 -2.52 -7.99 -1.89
C ASN A 22 -3.00 -6.60 -2.34
N LYS A 23 -2.95 -6.30 -3.64
CA LYS A 23 -3.36 -5.00 -4.19
C LYS A 23 -4.81 -4.66 -3.92
N ASP A 24 -5.67 -5.66 -3.82
CA ASP A 24 -7.07 -5.51 -3.42
C ASP A 24 -7.21 -4.92 -2.00
N LEU A 25 -6.41 -5.39 -1.04
CA LEU A 25 -6.36 -4.85 0.32
C LEU A 25 -5.85 -3.40 0.33
N LEU A 26 -4.84 -3.10 -0.49
CA LEU A 26 -4.36 -1.72 -0.64
C LEU A 26 -5.45 -0.81 -1.22
N ILE A 27 -6.15 -1.25 -2.26
CA ILE A 27 -7.28 -0.49 -2.84
C ILE A 27 -8.37 -0.26 -1.79
N ALA A 28 -8.73 -1.31 -1.04
CA ALA A 28 -9.73 -1.21 0.02
C ALA A 28 -9.32 -0.19 1.10
N LEU A 29 -8.06 -0.23 1.54
CA LEU A 29 -7.54 0.73 2.51
C LEU A 29 -7.57 2.16 1.97
N LEU A 30 -7.07 2.39 0.75
CA LEU A 30 -7.03 3.72 0.15
C LEU A 30 -8.43 4.31 -0.01
N ASN A 31 -9.41 3.50 -0.46
CA ASN A 31 -10.80 3.93 -0.57
C ASN A 31 -11.46 4.19 0.80
N ALA A 32 -10.99 3.55 1.87
CA ALA A 32 -11.52 3.77 3.22
C ALA A 32 -10.97 5.06 3.86
N ILE A 33 -9.79 5.52 3.46
CA ILE A 33 -9.12 6.69 4.08
C ILE A 33 -9.17 7.95 3.22
N LEU A 34 -9.26 7.82 1.89
CA LEU A 34 -9.26 8.96 0.97
C LEU A 34 -10.70 9.33 0.61
N GLU A 35 -11.06 10.60 0.85
CA GLU A 35 -12.36 11.15 0.46
C GLU A 35 -12.37 11.52 -1.05
N LEU A 36 -12.43 10.50 -1.91
CA LEU A 36 -12.44 10.67 -3.35
C LEU A 36 -13.88 10.71 -3.91
N LYS A 37 -14.10 11.52 -4.96
CA LYS A 37 -15.38 11.56 -5.69
C LYS A 37 -15.70 10.26 -6.43
N ALA A 38 -14.67 9.54 -6.87
CA ALA A 38 -14.76 8.26 -7.54
C ALA A 38 -13.79 7.28 -6.85
N PRO A 39 -14.17 6.02 -6.63
CA PRO A 39 -13.32 5.05 -5.95
C PRO A 39 -12.12 4.66 -6.80
N ILE A 40 -11.01 4.31 -6.15
CA ILE A 40 -9.85 3.68 -6.76
C ILE A 40 -10.23 2.28 -7.24
N THR A 41 -9.85 1.96 -8.47
CA THR A 41 -10.10 0.66 -9.11
C THR A 41 -8.81 -0.06 -9.51
N ALA A 42 -7.69 0.66 -9.62
CA ALA A 42 -6.40 0.07 -9.96
C ALA A 42 -5.24 0.77 -9.25
N VAL A 43 -4.21 -0.01 -8.91
CA VAL A 43 -2.97 0.49 -8.29
C VAL A 43 -1.73 -0.15 -8.93
N VAL A 44 -0.66 0.63 -8.98
CA VAL A 44 0.69 0.19 -9.35
C VAL A 44 1.63 0.54 -8.22
N LEU A 45 2.26 -0.49 -7.65
CA LEU A 45 3.32 -0.34 -6.66
C LEU A 45 4.61 0.07 -7.39
N LYS A 46 5.18 1.21 -7.02
CA LYS A 46 6.42 1.72 -7.63
C LYS A 46 7.66 1.13 -6.96
N ASN A 47 7.54 0.78 -5.69
CA ASN A 47 8.54 0.09 -4.90
C ASN A 47 7.90 -1.08 -4.13
N PRO A 48 7.47 -2.16 -4.83
CA PRO A 48 6.85 -3.31 -4.19
C PRO A 48 7.70 -3.85 -3.03
N TYR A 49 7.01 -4.44 -2.05
CA TYR A 49 7.62 -4.97 -0.86
C TYR A 49 8.71 -6.00 -1.18
N SER A 50 9.86 -5.78 -0.56
CA SER A 50 11.00 -6.68 -0.61
C SER A 50 11.62 -6.76 0.77
N LEU A 51 11.77 -7.98 1.28
CA LEU A 51 12.44 -8.20 2.57
C LEU A 51 13.88 -7.66 2.56
N ALA A 52 14.57 -7.72 1.42
CA ALA A 52 15.91 -7.17 1.26
C ALA A 52 15.91 -5.63 1.30
N ALA A 53 14.95 -4.99 0.61
CA ALA A 53 14.81 -3.53 0.64
C ALA A 53 14.43 -3.02 2.03
N TYR A 54 13.53 -3.72 2.72
CA TYR A 54 13.16 -3.40 4.10
C TYR A 54 14.36 -3.49 5.05
N ARG A 55 15.10 -4.61 5.01
CA ARG A 55 16.29 -4.81 5.88
C ARG A 55 17.40 -3.79 5.67
N THR A 56 17.48 -3.22 4.47
CA THR A 56 18.49 -2.19 4.13
C THR A 56 17.97 -0.77 4.36
N GLY A 57 16.75 -0.59 4.90
CA GLY A 57 16.14 0.72 5.12
C GLY A 57 15.73 1.44 3.84
N LYS A 58 15.89 0.82 2.66
CA LYS A 58 15.54 1.40 1.35
C LYS A 58 14.03 1.51 1.13
N MET A 59 13.24 0.94 2.03
CA MET A 59 11.79 0.92 1.97
C MET A 59 11.21 1.76 3.12
N ALA A 60 11.56 3.05 3.14
CA ALA A 60 11.05 4.00 4.15
C ALA A 60 9.57 4.33 3.93
N VAL A 61 9.21 4.58 2.67
CA VAL A 61 7.85 4.91 2.21
C VAL A 61 7.36 3.87 1.21
N LEU A 62 6.04 3.77 1.03
CA LEU A 62 5.40 2.99 -0.03
C LEU A 62 4.86 3.94 -1.10
N ASP A 63 5.40 3.82 -2.31
CA ASP A 63 5.09 4.64 -3.48
C ASP A 63 4.06 3.93 -4.38
N ILE A 64 2.95 4.60 -4.66
CA ILE A 64 1.80 4.02 -5.37
C ILE A 64 1.32 4.98 -6.45
N LYS A 65 1.05 4.46 -7.64
CA LYS A 65 0.16 5.12 -8.59
C LYS A 65 -1.22 4.51 -8.46
N ALA A 66 -2.24 5.33 -8.25
CA ALA A 66 -3.63 4.88 -8.15
C ALA A 66 -4.47 5.53 -9.26
N CYS A 67 -5.40 4.76 -9.81
CA CYS A 67 -6.36 5.20 -10.81
C CYS A 67 -7.77 5.06 -10.24
N ASP A 68 -8.57 6.12 -10.30
CA ASP A 68 -9.99 6.04 -9.95
C ASP A 68 -10.87 5.58 -11.11
N ALA A 69 -12.12 5.27 -10.81
CA ALA A 69 -13.13 4.85 -11.78
C ALA A 69 -13.41 5.90 -12.88
N SER A 70 -12.96 7.15 -12.72
CA SER A 70 -13.07 8.19 -13.76
C SER A 70 -11.85 8.23 -14.70
N GLY A 71 -10.85 7.38 -14.47
CA GLY A 71 -9.61 7.32 -15.25
C GLY A 71 -8.56 8.34 -14.79
N ARG A 72 -8.77 9.03 -13.67
CA ARG A 72 -7.80 9.99 -13.13
C ARG A 72 -6.74 9.25 -12.35
N TRP A 73 -5.47 9.57 -12.65
CA TRP A 73 -4.31 9.05 -11.94
C TRP A 73 -3.81 10.01 -10.87
N PHE A 74 -3.38 9.46 -9.74
CA PHE A 74 -2.72 10.18 -8.66
C PHE A 74 -1.54 9.38 -8.11
N TYR A 75 -0.56 10.11 -7.59
CA TYR A 75 0.59 9.56 -6.89
C TYR A 75 0.32 9.62 -5.40
N VAL A 76 0.43 8.46 -4.73
CA VAL A 76 0.20 8.32 -3.30
C VAL A 76 1.48 7.80 -2.66
N GLU A 77 1.97 8.51 -1.65
CA GLU A 77 3.08 8.09 -0.82
C GLU A 77 2.53 7.76 0.58
N MET A 78 2.86 6.59 1.10
CA MET A 78 2.41 6.13 2.42
C MET A 78 3.59 5.88 3.34
N GLN A 79 3.53 6.43 4.55
CA GLN A 79 4.52 6.25 5.61
C GLN A 79 3.82 5.84 6.91
N ILE A 80 4.43 4.94 7.68
CA ILE A 80 4.03 4.63 9.05
C ILE A 80 5.09 5.18 10.00
N ASN A 81 4.61 5.87 11.03
CA ASN A 81 5.40 6.42 12.13
C ASN A 81 5.08 5.68 13.43
#